data_AF-A0A9X3NHT3-F1
#
_entry.id   AF-A0A9X3NHT3-F1
#
_cell.length_a   1.000
_cell.length_b   1.000
_cell.length_c   1.000
_cell.angle_alpha   90.00
_cell.angle_beta   90.00
_cell.angle_gamma   90.00
#
_symmetry.space_group_name_H-M   'P 1'
#
loop_
_entity.id
_entity.type
_entity.pdbx_description
1 polymer ?
#
loop_
_entity_poly.entity_id
_entity_poly.type
_entity_poly.pdbx_seq_one_letter_code
_entity_poly.pdbx_strand_id
1 'polypeptide(L)'
;MAATTVEQRQARAEREAGRAPARPRTVGIAAGVWAAAVALGVAESAVMAAGLTAGGTPWTELLPGLGLRAVVYGVVLAVVAALYRGHRWARPALALGLGVVGTLSLVYEPVAWLLQGGLAEGLPLLTPPFAVMAGLRALHVVAVFAGLVLMYRPSANAYFRRR
;
A
#
# COMPACT_ATOMS: atom_id res chain seq x y z
N MET A 1 28.32 -16.43 -48.24
CA MET A 1 26.95 -16.38 -47.67
C MET A 1 26.86 -16.71 -46.17
N ALA A 2 27.92 -17.12 -45.46
CA ALA A 2 27.85 -17.46 -44.02
C ALA A 2 28.13 -16.27 -43.06
N ALA A 3 28.82 -15.23 -43.53
CA ALA A 3 29.23 -14.07 -42.70
C ALA A 3 28.04 -13.22 -42.21
N THR A 4 26.97 -13.13 -43.01
CA THR A 4 25.77 -12.35 -42.70
C THR A 4 24.99 -12.88 -41.49
N THR A 5 25.04 -14.20 -41.23
CA THR A 5 24.29 -14.82 -40.13
C THR A 5 24.93 -14.51 -38.77
N VAL A 6 26.26 -14.40 -38.70
CA VAL A 6 26.98 -14.11 -37.47
C VAL A 6 26.80 -12.64 -37.08
N GLU A 7 26.91 -11.72 -38.04
CA GLU A 7 26.69 -10.29 -37.85
C GLU A 7 25.24 -9.99 -37.41
N GLN A 8 24.26 -10.65 -38.03
CA GLN A 8 22.85 -10.52 -37.65
C GLN A 8 22.57 -11.05 -36.24
N ARG A 9 23.25 -12.13 -35.82
CA ARG A 9 23.13 -12.67 -34.46
C ARG A 9 23.77 -11.74 -33.43
N GLN A 10 24.93 -11.16 -33.72
CA GLN A 10 25.58 -10.17 -32.85
C GLN A 10 24.75 -8.90 -32.72
N ALA A 11 24.26 -8.33 -33.82
CA ALA A 11 23.41 -7.14 -33.78
C ALA A 11 22.08 -7.39 -33.03
N ARG A 12 21.52 -8.60 -33.11
CA ARG A 12 20.33 -9.00 -32.34
C ARG A 12 20.65 -9.15 -30.86
N ALA A 13 21.77 -9.77 -30.51
CA ALA A 13 22.24 -9.91 -29.13
C ALA A 13 22.54 -8.55 -28.48
N GLU A 14 23.15 -7.61 -29.21
CA GLU A 14 23.40 -6.24 -28.73
C GLU A 14 22.09 -5.45 -28.52
N ARG A 15 21.12 -5.60 -29.43
CA ARG A 15 19.77 -5.00 -29.28
C ARG A 15 18.99 -5.61 -28.12
N GLU A 16 19.15 -6.91 -27.88
CA GLU A 16 18.54 -7.61 -26.74
C GLU A 16 19.25 -7.28 -25.42
N ALA A 17 20.57 -7.14 -25.42
CA ALA A 17 21.38 -6.73 -24.27
C ALA A 17 21.11 -5.27 -23.86
N GLY A 18 20.82 -4.39 -24.83
CA GLY A 18 20.46 -3.00 -24.59
C GLY A 18 19.00 -2.79 -24.11
N ARG A 19 18.11 -3.78 -24.30
CA ARG A 19 16.74 -3.71 -23.80
C ARG A 19 16.72 -4.12 -22.33
N ALA A 20 16.80 -3.13 -21.44
CA ALA A 20 16.49 -3.35 -20.03
C ALA A 20 15.16 -4.12 -19.92
N PRO A 21 15.08 -5.21 -19.12
CA PRO A 21 13.91 -6.07 -19.08
C PRO A 21 12.67 -5.23 -18.71
N ALA A 22 11.66 -5.29 -19.58
CA ALA A 22 10.41 -4.57 -19.40
C ALA A 22 9.79 -4.96 -18.04
N ARG A 23 9.30 -3.96 -17.30
CA ARG A 23 8.71 -4.19 -15.99
C ARG A 23 7.46 -5.08 -16.10
N PRO A 24 7.34 -6.14 -15.29
CA PRO A 24 6.13 -6.95 -15.27
C PRO A 24 4.90 -6.15 -14.84
N ARG A 25 3.76 -6.40 -15.50
CA ARG A 25 2.46 -5.79 -15.14
C ARG A 25 2.10 -6.02 -13.67
N THR A 26 2.52 -7.15 -13.08
CA THR A 26 2.30 -7.48 -11.66
C THR A 26 2.92 -6.47 -10.70
N VAL A 27 4.12 -5.96 -11.00
CA VAL A 27 4.74 -4.90 -10.19
C VAL A 27 3.97 -3.58 -10.35
N GLY A 28 3.43 -3.31 -11.55
CA GLY A 28 2.51 -2.21 -11.83
C GLY A 28 1.28 -2.23 -10.94
N ILE A 29 0.57 -3.35 -10.96
CA ILE A 29 -0.64 -3.59 -10.19
C ILE A 29 -0.33 -3.54 -8.69
N ALA A 30 0.75 -4.17 -8.22
CA ALA A 30 1.16 -4.12 -6.81
C ALA A 30 1.34 -2.68 -6.33
N ALA A 31 2.05 -1.84 -7.09
CA ALA A 31 2.24 -0.44 -6.75
C ALA A 31 0.91 0.34 -6.72
N GLY A 32 0.01 0.07 -7.67
CA GLY A 32 -1.33 0.66 -7.68
C GLY A 32 -2.17 0.26 -6.47
N VAL A 33 -2.12 -1.01 -6.06
CA VAL A 33 -2.83 -1.52 -4.88
C VAL A 33 -2.29 -0.90 -3.59
N TRP A 34 -0.97 -0.74 -3.46
CA TRP A 34 -0.38 -0.01 -2.33
C TRP A 34 -0.78 1.47 -2.30
N ALA A 35 -0.83 2.13 -3.47
CA ALA A 35 -1.31 3.51 -3.56
C ALA A 35 -2.80 3.62 -3.17
N ALA A 36 -3.62 2.64 -3.55
CA ALA A 36 -5.02 2.57 -3.14
C ALA A 36 -5.16 2.39 -1.62
N ALA A 37 -4.32 1.56 -0.97
CA ALA A 37 -4.29 1.44 0.48
C ALA A 37 -4.02 2.80 1.16
N VAL A 38 -3.05 3.57 0.65
CA VAL A 38 -2.80 4.93 1.16
C VAL A 38 -4.02 5.84 0.96
N ALA A 39 -4.65 5.81 -0.21
CA ALA A 39 -5.84 6.61 -0.48
C ALA A 39 -7.00 6.29 0.49
N LEU A 40 -7.17 5.01 0.85
CA LEU A 40 -8.17 4.58 1.84
C LEU A 40 -7.83 5.11 3.24
N GLY A 41 -6.56 5.10 3.64
CA GLY A 41 -6.12 5.71 4.90
C GLY A 41 -6.34 7.23 4.92
N VAL A 42 -6.11 7.92 3.81
CA VAL A 42 -6.41 9.36 3.67
C VAL A 42 -7.92 9.61 3.80
N ALA A 43 -8.75 8.83 3.12
CA ALA A 43 -10.20 8.92 3.22
C ALA A 43 -10.70 8.69 4.66
N GLU A 44 -10.18 7.67 5.34
CA GLU A 44 -10.46 7.41 6.76
C GLU A 44 -10.10 8.62 7.64
N SER A 45 -8.92 9.20 7.42
CA SER A 45 -8.45 10.36 8.17
C SER A 45 -9.37 11.58 7.96
N ALA A 46 -9.85 11.77 6.73
CA ALA A 46 -10.78 12.85 6.39
C ALA A 46 -12.15 12.66 7.04
N VAL A 47 -12.71 11.44 7.01
CA VAL A 47 -13.99 11.12 7.67
C VAL A 47 -13.89 11.32 9.17
N MET A 48 -12.81 10.84 9.80
CA MET A 48 -12.55 11.04 11.22
C MET A 48 -12.43 12.52 11.57
N ALA A 49 -11.64 13.30 10.82
CA ALA A 49 -11.49 14.73 11.05
C ALA A 49 -12.81 15.48 10.88
N ALA A 50 -13.61 15.14 9.87
CA ALA A 50 -14.94 15.72 9.66
C ALA A 50 -15.89 15.41 10.82
N GLY A 51 -15.88 14.18 11.35
CA GLY A 51 -16.69 13.81 12.52
C GLY A 51 -16.29 14.58 13.79
N LEU A 52 -14.99 14.69 14.08
CA LEU A 52 -14.49 15.40 15.26
C LEU A 52 -14.73 16.91 15.19
N THR A 53 -14.49 17.52 14.03
CA THR A 53 -14.78 18.95 13.83
C THR A 53 -16.27 19.26 13.92
N ALA A 54 -17.14 18.40 13.38
CA ALA A 54 -18.59 18.51 13.56
C ALA A 54 -19.02 18.37 15.03
N GLY A 55 -18.28 17.59 15.83
CA GLY A 55 -18.45 17.46 17.27
C GLY A 55 -17.86 18.59 18.11
N GLY A 56 -17.28 19.62 17.49
CA GLY A 56 -16.72 20.80 18.17
C GLY A 56 -15.24 20.72 18.51
N THR A 57 -14.52 19.66 18.10
CA THR A 57 -13.08 19.59 18.30
C THR A 57 -12.35 20.60 17.40
N PRO A 58 -11.50 21.49 17.96
CA PRO A 58 -10.79 22.48 17.17
C PRO A 58 -9.67 21.86 16.31
N TRP A 59 -9.41 22.45 15.14
CA TRP A 59 -8.39 21.99 14.20
C TRP A 59 -6.97 21.91 14.79
N THR A 60 -6.67 22.75 15.78
CA THR A 60 -5.38 22.77 16.49
C THR A 60 -5.10 21.47 17.25
N GLU A 61 -6.15 20.80 17.74
CA GLU A 61 -6.03 19.51 18.43
C GLU A 61 -5.87 18.34 17.44
N LEU A 62 -6.39 18.49 16.22
CA LEU A 62 -6.30 17.47 15.17
C LEU A 62 -4.97 17.52 14.40
N LEU A 63 -4.35 18.69 14.34
CA LEU A 63 -3.13 18.99 13.57
C LEU A 63 -1.98 18.01 13.83
N PRO A 64 -1.61 17.68 15.08
CA PRO A 64 -0.52 16.74 15.34
C PRO A 64 -0.78 15.34 14.78
N GLY A 65 -1.99 14.82 15.00
CA GLY A 65 -2.38 13.49 14.53
C GLY A 65 -2.47 13.40 13.02
N LEU A 66 -3.12 14.38 12.38
CA LEU A 66 -3.22 14.45 10.92
C LEU A 66 -1.86 14.70 10.25
N GLY A 67 -1.02 15.54 10.86
CA GLY A 67 0.33 15.82 10.39
C GLY A 67 1.20 14.57 10.38
N LEU A 68 1.20 13.80 11.47
CA LEU A 68 1.92 12.53 11.52
C LEU A 68 1.43 11.55 10.44
N ARG A 69 0.10 11.40 10.28
CA ARG A 69 -0.48 10.52 9.24
C ARG A 69 -0.08 10.96 7.84
N ALA A 70 -0.10 12.26 7.55
CA ALA A 70 0.34 12.81 6.27
C ALA A 70 1.81 12.49 5.98
N VAL A 71 2.70 12.62 6.98
CA VAL A 71 4.12 12.25 6.85
C VAL A 71 4.26 10.76 6.56
N VAL A 72 3.56 9.91 7.32
CA VAL A 72 3.58 8.46 7.09
C VAL A 72 3.10 8.14 5.68
N TYR A 73 1.97 8.67 5.23
CA TYR A 73 1.46 8.45 3.87
C TYR A 73 2.43 8.91 2.78
N GLY A 74 3.09 10.06 2.99
CA GLY A 74 4.12 10.56 2.08
C GLY A 74 5.32 9.60 1.96
N VAL A 75 5.83 9.12 3.10
CA VAL A 75 6.91 8.13 3.14
C VAL A 75 6.49 6.86 2.41
N VAL A 76 5.28 6.36 2.66
CA VAL A 76 4.75 5.15 2.03
C VAL A 76 4.69 5.32 0.52
N LEU A 77 4.13 6.43 0.02
CA LEU A 77 4.07 6.71 -1.41
C LEU A 77 5.47 6.80 -2.04
N ALA A 78 6.46 7.33 -1.31
CA ALA A 78 7.85 7.35 -1.77
C ALA A 78 8.42 5.91 -1.90
N VAL A 79 8.14 5.03 -0.93
CA VAL A 79 8.54 3.61 -1.02
C VAL A 79 7.78 2.89 -2.14
N VAL A 80 6.49 3.19 -2.35
CA VAL A 80 5.71 2.65 -3.48
C VAL A 80 6.28 3.12 -4.82
N ALA A 81 6.72 4.37 -4.94
CA ALA A 81 7.41 4.87 -6.11
C ALA A 81 8.77 4.15 -6.30
N ALA A 82 9.49 3.88 -5.22
CA ALA A 82 10.73 3.09 -5.27
C ALA A 82 10.45 1.64 -5.74
N LEU A 83 9.37 1.00 -5.27
CA LEU A 83 8.89 -0.30 -5.75
C LEU A 83 8.55 -0.23 -7.24
N TYR A 84 7.83 0.82 -7.66
CA TYR A 84 7.44 1.04 -9.05
C TYR A 84 8.67 1.15 -9.97
N ARG A 85 9.75 1.78 -9.48
CA ARG A 85 11.03 1.93 -10.17
C ARG A 85 11.93 0.68 -10.11
N GLY A 86 11.54 -0.36 -9.37
CA GLY A 86 12.27 -1.63 -9.31
C GLY A 86 13.33 -1.72 -8.21
N HIS A 87 13.29 -0.87 -7.18
CA HIS A 87 14.22 -0.96 -6.05
C HIS A 87 13.86 -2.15 -5.14
N ARG A 88 14.80 -3.09 -4.97
CA ARG A 88 14.59 -4.32 -4.19
C ARG A 88 14.32 -4.08 -2.70
N TRP A 89 14.89 -3.01 -2.11
CA TRP A 89 14.72 -2.67 -0.70
C TRP A 89 13.28 -2.20 -0.37
N ALA A 90 12.53 -1.73 -1.36
CA ALA A 90 11.15 -1.30 -1.18
C ALA A 90 10.26 -2.46 -0.72
N ARG A 91 10.61 -3.71 -1.06
CA ARG A 91 9.82 -4.89 -0.72
C ARG A 91 9.83 -5.20 0.78
N PRO A 92 10.99 -5.41 1.43
CA PRO A 92 11.02 -5.57 2.88
C PRO A 92 10.56 -4.30 3.60
N ALA A 93 10.80 -3.10 3.06
CA ALA A 93 10.30 -1.86 3.67
C ALA A 93 8.76 -1.81 3.73
N LEU A 94 8.07 -2.16 2.63
CA LEU A 94 6.60 -2.26 2.62
C LEU A 94 6.09 -3.42 3.47
N ALA A 95 6.76 -4.58 3.42
CA ALA A 95 6.34 -5.76 4.16
C ALA A 95 6.48 -5.58 5.69
N LEU A 96 7.63 -5.09 6.17
CA LEU A 96 7.89 -4.90 7.60
C LEU A 96 7.29 -3.60 8.12
N GLY A 97 7.52 -2.49 7.40
CA GLY A 97 7.10 -1.16 7.84
C GLY A 97 5.59 -0.95 7.78
N LEU A 98 4.90 -1.49 6.77
CA LEU A 98 3.45 -1.28 6.62
C LEU A 98 2.62 -2.52 6.90
N GLY A 99 3.08 -3.70 6.51
CA GLY A 99 2.34 -4.94 6.72
C GLY A 99 2.11 -5.24 8.20
N VAL A 100 3.11 -4.96 9.05
CA VAL A 100 3.06 -5.28 10.48
C VAL A 100 2.62 -4.07 11.30
N VAL A 101 3.36 -2.96 11.23
CA VAL A 101 3.10 -1.78 12.08
C VAL A 101 1.79 -1.07 11.71
N GLY A 102 1.54 -0.88 10.41
CA GLY A 102 0.32 -0.22 9.92
C GLY A 102 -0.94 -1.01 10.26
N THR A 103 -0.92 -2.32 9.99
CA THR A 103 -2.04 -3.22 10.31
C THR A 103 -2.29 -3.26 11.81
N LEU A 104 -1.25 -3.40 12.66
CA LEU A 104 -1.42 -3.40 14.11
C LEU A 104 -2.13 -2.14 14.62
N SER A 105 -1.82 -0.96 14.06
CA SER A 105 -2.53 0.28 14.43
C SER A 105 -4.02 0.26 14.07
N LEU A 106 -4.40 -0.47 13.00
CA LEU A 106 -5.78 -0.57 12.55
C LEU A 106 -6.60 -1.59 13.34
N VAL A 107 -5.99 -2.69 13.78
CA VAL A 107 -6.70 -3.76 14.52
C VAL A 107 -6.66 -3.59 16.03
N TYR A 108 -5.69 -2.84 16.59
CA TYR A 108 -5.58 -2.66 18.03
C TYR A 108 -6.84 -2.06 18.65
N GLU A 109 -7.32 -0.93 18.12
CA GLU A 109 -8.51 -0.24 18.63
C GLU A 109 -9.78 -1.11 18.54
N PRO A 110 -10.14 -1.71 17.38
CA PRO A 110 -11.32 -2.57 17.27
C PRO A 110 -11.26 -3.79 18.17
N VAL A 111 -10.08 -4.43 18.28
CA VAL A 111 -9.91 -5.60 19.13
C VAL A 111 -10.01 -5.21 20.60
N ALA A 112 -9.40 -4.11 21.02
CA ALA A 112 -9.51 -3.59 22.38
C ALA A 112 -10.97 -3.27 22.74
N TRP A 113 -11.73 -2.65 21.84
CA TRP A 113 -13.16 -2.36 22.03
C TRP A 113 -14.00 -3.64 22.16
N LEU A 114 -13.75 -4.64 21.29
CA LEU A 114 -14.43 -5.94 21.37
C LEU A 114 -14.14 -6.65 22.71
N LEU A 115 -12.88 -6.63 23.16
CA LEU A 115 -12.46 -7.24 24.42
C LEU A 115 -13.03 -6.53 25.65
N GLN A 116 -13.37 -5.25 25.54
CA GLN A 116 -14.02 -4.47 26.60
C GLN A 116 -15.54 -4.68 26.66
N GLY A 117 -16.10 -5.59 25.85
CA GLY A 117 -17.52 -5.93 25.90
C GLY A 117 -18.40 -5.13 24.94
N GLY A 118 -17.82 -4.43 23.95
CA GLY A 118 -18.57 -3.59 23.02
C GLY A 118 -19.71 -4.28 22.26
N LEU A 119 -19.68 -5.61 22.11
CA LEU A 119 -20.80 -6.37 21.53
C LEU A 119 -22.02 -6.46 22.45
N ALA A 120 -21.82 -6.38 23.78
CA ALA A 120 -22.89 -6.41 24.77
C ALA A 120 -23.62 -5.06 24.91
N GLU A 121 -22.98 -3.96 24.48
CA GLU A 121 -23.57 -2.61 24.44
C GLU A 121 -24.46 -2.37 23.22
N GLY A 122 -24.63 -3.39 22.36
CA GLY A 122 -25.38 -3.33 21.10
C GLY A 122 -24.47 -3.09 19.89
N LEU A 123 -24.81 -3.66 18.73
CA LEU A 123 -24.00 -3.51 17.51
C LEU A 123 -24.08 -2.06 16.98
N PRO A 124 -23.00 -1.25 17.05
CA PRO A 124 -22.96 0.08 16.42
C PRO A 124 -22.98 0.01 14.87
N LEU A 125 -22.96 -1.20 14.31
CA LEU A 125 -23.04 -1.54 12.89
C LEU A 125 -24.25 -0.89 12.17
N LEU A 126 -25.26 -0.43 12.92
CA LEU A 126 -26.46 0.21 12.38
C LEU A 126 -26.31 1.72 12.10
N THR A 127 -25.20 2.37 12.52
CA THR A 127 -25.00 3.80 12.24
C THR A 127 -24.20 4.01 10.94
N PRO A 128 -24.64 4.89 10.02
CA PRO A 128 -23.91 5.14 8.76
C PRO A 128 -22.43 5.54 8.95
N PRO A 129 -22.04 6.40 9.92
CA PRO A 129 -20.64 6.76 10.14
C PRO A 129 -19.78 5.56 10.54
N PHE A 130 -20.31 4.67 11.39
CA PHE A 130 -19.61 3.46 11.78
C PHE A 130 -19.41 2.52 10.59
N ALA A 131 -20.45 2.32 9.77
CA ALA A 131 -20.37 1.46 8.58
C ALA A 131 -19.32 1.97 7.58
N VAL A 132 -19.23 3.28 7.36
CA VAL A 132 -18.22 3.90 6.48
C VAL A 132 -16.82 3.67 7.03
N MET A 133 -16.58 3.94 8.33
CA MET A 133 -15.28 3.73 8.96
C MET A 133 -14.86 2.26 8.93
N ALA A 134 -15.76 1.34 9.27
CA ALA A 134 -15.50 -0.10 9.20
C ALA A 134 -15.19 -0.56 7.77
N GLY A 135 -15.94 -0.07 6.78
CA GLY A 135 -15.71 -0.37 5.37
C GLY A 135 -14.36 0.12 4.86
N LEU A 136 -13.97 1.36 5.20
CA LEU A 136 -12.66 1.92 4.84
C LEU A 136 -11.52 1.10 5.45
N ARG A 137 -11.62 0.74 6.73
CA ARG A 137 -10.64 -0.11 7.41
C ARG A 137 -10.53 -1.49 6.77
N ALA A 138 -11.66 -2.15 6.51
CA ALA A 138 -11.67 -3.46 5.88
C ALA A 138 -11.03 -3.42 4.48
N LEU A 139 -11.42 -2.45 3.65
CA LEU A 139 -10.88 -2.31 2.31
C LEU A 139 -9.38 -1.95 2.34
N HIS A 140 -8.95 -1.13 3.30
CA HIS A 140 -7.53 -0.81 3.51
C HIS A 140 -6.74 -2.08 3.81
N VAL A 141 -7.19 -2.88 4.77
CA VAL A 141 -6.53 -4.15 5.15
C VAL A 141 -6.46 -5.10 3.95
N VAL A 142 -7.56 -5.27 3.22
CA VAL A 142 -7.59 -6.09 1.99
C VAL A 142 -6.57 -5.58 0.96
N ALA A 143 -6.47 -4.26 0.77
CA ALA A 143 -5.52 -3.66 -0.15
C ALA A 143 -4.06 -3.91 0.30
N VAL A 144 -3.74 -3.79 1.58
CA VAL A 144 -2.41 -4.10 2.13
C VAL A 144 -2.03 -5.56 1.87
N PHE A 145 -2.92 -6.50 2.18
CA PHE A 145 -2.65 -7.92 1.94
C PHE A 145 -2.53 -8.25 0.45
N ALA A 146 -3.40 -7.70 -0.39
CA ALA A 146 -3.31 -7.86 -1.84
C ALA A 146 -1.99 -7.30 -2.38
N GLY A 147 -1.57 -6.12 -1.93
CA GLY A 147 -0.30 -5.49 -2.28
C GLY A 147 0.90 -6.34 -1.88
N LEU A 148 0.86 -6.94 -0.68
CA LEU A 148 1.87 -7.86 -0.19
C LEU A 148 1.97 -9.10 -1.11
N VAL A 149 0.87 -9.80 -1.35
CA VAL A 149 0.86 -11.01 -2.19
C VAL A 149 1.35 -10.70 -3.60
N LEU A 150 0.86 -9.63 -4.23
CA LEU A 150 1.23 -9.25 -5.59
C LEU A 150 2.72 -8.93 -5.74
N MET A 151 3.31 -8.29 -4.73
CA MET A 151 4.73 -7.94 -4.69
C MET A 151 5.65 -9.17 -4.60
N TYR A 152 5.16 -10.30 -4.10
CA TYR A 152 5.91 -11.56 -3.97
C TYR A 152 5.54 -12.63 -5.00
N ARG A 153 4.70 -12.32 -6.00
CA ARG A 153 4.40 -13.25 -7.09
C ARG A 153 5.66 -13.67 -7.87
N PRO A 154 5.70 -14.88 -8.46
CA PRO A 154 6.88 -15.40 -9.16
C PRO A 154 7.45 -14.46 -10.24
N SER A 155 6.59 -13.78 -11.00
CA SER A 155 7.00 -12.82 -12.03
C SER A 155 7.66 -11.56 -11.45
N ALA A 156 7.19 -11.07 -10.30
CA ALA A 156 7.82 -9.96 -9.59
C ALA A 156 9.17 -10.42 -9.00
N ASN A 157 9.23 -11.61 -8.39
CA ASN A 157 10.48 -12.18 -7.86
C ASN A 157 11.55 -12.30 -8.95
N ALA A 158 11.18 -12.81 -10.12
CA ALA A 158 12.10 -12.93 -11.25
C ALA A 158 12.63 -11.58 -11.73
N TYR A 159 11.81 -10.53 -11.71
CA TYR A 159 12.23 -9.18 -12.06
C TYR A 159 13.20 -8.58 -11.04
N PHE A 160 12.87 -8.65 -9.75
CA PHE A 160 13.72 -8.09 -8.69
C PHE A 160 15.00 -8.89 -8.42
N ARG A 161 15.09 -10.17 -8.81
CA ARG A 161 16.36 -10.93 -8.74
C ARG A 161 17.39 -10.52 -9.79
N ARG A 162 16.95 -9.89 -10.88
CA ARG A 162 17.81 -9.44 -11.98
C ARG A 162 18.29 -7.99 -11.79
N ARG A 163 17.96 -7.35 -10.67
CA ARG A 163 18.32 -5.97 -10.30
C ARG A 163 18.88 -5.91 -8.88
#